data_AF-A0A8T4EFE9-F1
#
_entry.id   AF-A0A8T4EFE9-F1
#
_cell.length_a   1.000
_cell.length_b   1.000
_cell.length_c   1.000
_cell.angle_alpha   90.00
_cell.angle_beta   90.00
_cell.angle_gamma   90.00
#
_symmetry.space_group_name_H-M   'P 1'
#
loop_
_entity.id
_entity.type
_entity.pdbx_description
1 polymer ?
#
loop_
_entity_poly.entity_id
_entity_poly.type
_entity_poly.pdbx_seq_one_letter_code
_entity_poly.pdbx_strand_id
1 'polypeptide(L)'
;MLSKEQKHVVELSEIFSHFPNSNISEYLFKYLTANSNLPGPRGNLELAAAFEEMISSRAAIDPPKEIWELCSTMARISAEEAPVNDPREFIAFCGVRGLGAVGATLPEYQKKALLDLRTLAKDSRWRMREGVAFALQKLLSGGDVKVWRELEEWIKSDGWLVLRGVVAGIAEPSLLKDSSSAEWALKANRRVIKRTASSEDRKSEEFRTLRKALGYSISVVVRAIPSAGFRFLEELAQSNDTDIKWIVRENLKKNRLKANFPKEVAFLVKMVE
;
A
#
# COMPACT_ATOMS: atom_id res chain seq x y z
N MET A 1 -30.17 1.81 -9.18
CA MET A 1 -29.63 2.62 -8.07
C MET A 1 -28.11 2.49 -8.12
N LEU A 2 -27.36 3.60 -8.21
CA LEU A 2 -25.90 3.54 -8.27
C LEU A 2 -25.30 3.04 -6.94
N SER A 3 -24.19 2.29 -7.02
CA SER A 3 -23.36 1.96 -5.85
C SER A 3 -22.78 3.23 -5.22
N LYS A 4 -22.32 3.18 -3.96
CA LYS A 4 -21.68 4.34 -3.31
C LYS A 4 -20.46 4.83 -4.09
N GLU A 5 -19.64 3.91 -4.57
CA GLU A 5 -18.48 4.20 -5.41
C GLU A 5 -18.88 4.89 -6.72
N GLN A 6 -19.90 4.39 -7.41
CA GLN A 6 -20.41 5.01 -8.64
C GLN A 6 -20.92 6.44 -8.42
N LYS A 7 -21.52 6.72 -7.25
CA LYS A 7 -21.91 8.09 -6.89
C LYS A 7 -20.69 9.00 -6.73
N HIS A 8 -19.64 8.51 -6.06
CA HIS A 8 -18.40 9.27 -5.92
C HIS A 8 -17.73 9.56 -7.26
N VAL A 9 -17.74 8.60 -8.20
CA VAL A 9 -17.22 8.81 -9.56
C VAL A 9 -17.96 9.95 -10.26
N VAL A 10 -19.30 9.96 -10.22
CA VAL A 10 -20.12 11.02 -10.88
C VAL A 10 -19.82 12.40 -10.30
N GLU A 11 -19.82 12.54 -8.98
CA GLU A 11 -19.55 13.82 -8.30
C GLU A 11 -18.12 14.31 -8.57
N LEU A 12 -17.14 13.40 -8.53
CA LEU A 12 -15.76 13.73 -8.89
C LEU A 12 -15.65 14.15 -10.37
N SER A 13 -16.33 13.47 -11.29
CA SER A 13 -16.37 13.89 -12.70
C SER A 13 -16.89 15.31 -12.88
N GLU A 14 -17.94 15.69 -12.14
CA GLU A 14 -18.48 17.05 -12.17
C GLU A 14 -17.46 18.07 -11.64
N ILE A 15 -16.80 17.77 -10.52
CA ILE A 15 -15.73 18.62 -9.97
C ILE A 15 -14.58 18.77 -10.98
N PHE A 16 -14.11 17.66 -11.57
CA PHE A 16 -13.02 17.64 -12.56
C PHE A 16 -13.41 18.19 -13.94
N SER A 17 -14.70 18.36 -14.25
CA SER A 17 -15.12 19.04 -15.50
C SER A 17 -14.65 20.50 -15.57
N HIS A 18 -14.33 21.10 -14.42
CA HIS A 18 -13.80 22.45 -14.30
C HIS A 18 -12.26 22.51 -14.22
N PHE A 19 -11.58 21.36 -14.21
CA PHE A 19 -10.11 21.30 -14.21
C PHE A 19 -9.56 21.81 -15.56
N PRO A 20 -8.47 22.62 -15.59
CA PRO A 20 -7.58 22.98 -14.49
C PRO A 20 -7.85 24.34 -13.80
N ASN A 21 -9.04 24.92 -13.93
CA ASN A 21 -9.31 26.26 -13.44
C ASN A 21 -9.12 26.41 -11.90
N SER A 22 -8.80 27.63 -11.47
CA SER A 22 -8.18 27.95 -10.16
C SER A 22 -9.00 27.69 -8.89
N ASN A 23 -10.23 27.15 -8.97
CA ASN A 23 -11.07 26.89 -7.79
C ASN A 23 -11.36 25.41 -7.56
N ILE A 24 -10.87 24.50 -8.41
CA ILE A 24 -11.18 23.07 -8.26
C ILE A 24 -10.72 22.50 -6.92
N SER A 25 -9.56 22.93 -6.41
CA SER A 25 -9.02 22.46 -5.13
C SER A 25 -9.96 22.74 -3.97
N GLU A 26 -10.67 23.87 -3.97
CA GLU A 26 -11.64 24.20 -2.92
C GLU A 26 -12.83 23.23 -2.93
N TYR A 27 -13.47 23.06 -4.09
CA TYR A 27 -14.60 22.14 -4.24
C TYR A 27 -14.22 20.69 -3.95
N LEU A 28 -13.07 20.26 -4.47
CA LEU A 28 -12.53 18.93 -4.24
C LEU A 28 -12.23 18.69 -2.75
N PHE A 29 -11.55 19.61 -2.09
CA PHE A 29 -11.15 19.43 -0.68
C PHE A 29 -12.37 19.43 0.23
N LYS A 30 -13.36 20.30 -0.05
CA LYS A 30 -14.65 20.30 0.65
C LYS A 30 -15.38 18.98 0.46
N TYR A 31 -15.42 18.44 -0.75
CA TYR A 31 -16.07 17.16 -1.02
C TYR A 31 -15.36 15.99 -0.33
N LEU A 32 -14.04 15.89 -0.45
CA LEU A 32 -13.24 14.83 0.17
C LEU A 32 -13.36 14.84 1.69
N THR A 33 -13.31 16.01 2.34
CA THR A 33 -13.43 16.11 3.81
C THR A 33 -14.82 15.75 4.29
N ALA A 34 -15.86 16.28 3.65
CA ALA A 34 -17.26 16.00 4.01
C ALA A 34 -17.63 14.52 3.87
N ASN A 35 -16.99 13.80 2.95
CA ASN A 35 -17.25 12.38 2.67
C ASN A 35 -16.13 11.45 3.16
N SER A 36 -15.22 11.94 3.99
CA SER A 36 -14.02 11.19 4.44
C SER A 36 -14.33 10.04 5.41
N ASN A 37 -15.50 10.07 6.07
CA ASN A 37 -15.83 9.27 7.27
C ASN A 37 -14.92 9.57 8.48
N LEU A 38 -14.23 10.71 8.50
CA LEU A 38 -13.42 11.15 9.62
C LEU A 38 -14.09 12.33 10.38
N PRO A 39 -13.91 12.44 11.71
CA PRO A 39 -13.18 11.49 12.58
C PRO A 39 -13.95 10.17 12.72
N GLY A 40 -13.26 9.05 12.50
CA GLY A 40 -13.87 7.72 12.51
C GLY A 40 -12.83 6.61 12.36
N PRO A 41 -13.16 5.36 12.69
CA PRO A 41 -12.20 4.26 12.70
C PRO A 41 -11.74 3.85 11.28
N ARG A 42 -12.48 4.25 10.23
CA ARG A 42 -12.19 3.90 8.84
C ARG A 42 -12.43 5.12 7.95
N GLY A 43 -11.46 5.45 7.10
CA GLY A 43 -11.68 6.41 6.01
C GLY A 43 -12.56 5.79 4.92
N ASN A 44 -13.15 6.64 4.08
CA ASN A 44 -13.96 6.21 2.93
C ASN A 44 -13.06 5.64 1.80
N LEU A 45 -12.81 4.33 1.80
CA LEU A 45 -11.94 3.70 0.80
C LEU A 45 -12.58 3.67 -0.59
N GLU A 46 -13.90 3.62 -0.68
CA GLU A 46 -14.64 3.70 -1.94
C GLU A 46 -14.44 5.06 -2.61
N LEU A 47 -14.50 6.15 -1.84
CA LEU A 47 -14.19 7.49 -2.36
C LEU A 47 -12.71 7.63 -2.76
N ALA A 48 -11.79 7.07 -1.97
CA ALA A 48 -10.38 7.11 -2.31
C ALA A 48 -10.04 6.32 -3.59
N ALA A 49 -10.72 5.19 -3.82
CA ALA A 49 -10.63 4.42 -5.06
C ALA A 49 -11.19 5.20 -6.26
N ALA A 50 -12.39 5.79 -6.12
CA ALA A 50 -12.98 6.64 -7.14
C ALA A 50 -12.10 7.86 -7.49
N PHE A 51 -11.45 8.47 -6.49
CA PHE A 51 -10.47 9.54 -6.70
C PHE A 51 -9.24 9.05 -7.48
N GLU A 52 -8.68 7.90 -7.12
CA GLU A 52 -7.54 7.33 -7.84
C GLU A 52 -7.87 7.01 -9.30
N GLU A 53 -9.06 6.44 -9.56
CA GLU A 53 -9.56 6.20 -10.92
C GLU A 53 -9.71 7.51 -11.71
N MET A 54 -10.30 8.53 -11.09
CA MET A 54 -10.43 9.85 -11.68
C MET A 54 -9.06 10.42 -12.06
N ILE A 55 -8.07 10.38 -11.15
CA ILE A 55 -6.71 10.84 -11.45
C ILE A 55 -6.07 10.04 -12.58
N SER A 56 -6.25 8.72 -12.64
CA SER A 56 -5.76 7.91 -13.76
C SER A 56 -6.35 8.36 -15.10
N SER A 57 -7.65 8.65 -15.15
CA SER A 57 -8.32 9.14 -16.37
C SER A 57 -7.88 10.56 -16.73
N ARG A 58 -7.82 11.46 -15.75
CA ARG A 58 -7.44 12.86 -15.94
C ARG A 58 -5.98 13.01 -16.34
N ALA A 59 -5.06 12.22 -15.77
CA ALA A 59 -3.65 12.20 -16.14
C ALA A 59 -3.41 11.86 -17.63
N ALA A 60 -4.35 11.18 -18.29
CA ALA A 60 -4.26 10.85 -19.71
C ALA A 60 -4.72 11.99 -20.65
N ILE A 61 -5.44 12.98 -20.14
CA ILE A 61 -6.08 14.04 -20.96
C ILE A 61 -5.65 15.46 -20.58
N ASP A 62 -5.38 15.71 -19.30
CA ASP A 62 -5.02 17.03 -18.78
C ASP A 62 -3.52 17.27 -18.84
N PRO A 63 -3.07 18.54 -18.74
CA PRO A 63 -1.66 18.86 -18.61
C PRO A 63 -0.99 18.10 -17.46
N PRO A 64 0.01 17.24 -17.72
CA PRO A 64 0.63 16.38 -16.70
C PRO A 64 1.12 17.13 -15.45
N LYS A 65 1.64 18.35 -15.66
CA LYS A 65 2.15 19.21 -14.59
C LYS A 65 1.04 19.59 -13.59
N GLU A 66 -0.16 19.87 -14.07
CA GLU A 66 -1.25 20.37 -13.22
C GLU A 66 -1.86 19.23 -12.39
N ILE A 67 -2.07 18.06 -13.01
CA ILE A 67 -2.55 16.88 -12.27
C ILE A 67 -1.51 16.44 -11.23
N TRP A 68 -0.22 16.48 -11.59
CA TRP A 68 0.85 16.23 -10.63
C TRP A 68 0.84 17.26 -9.49
N GLU A 69 0.73 18.55 -9.79
CA GLU A 69 0.75 19.62 -8.79
C GLU A 69 -0.43 19.49 -7.82
N LEU A 70 -1.62 19.15 -8.32
CA LEU A 70 -2.79 18.86 -7.49
C LEU A 70 -2.51 17.71 -6.50
N CYS A 71 -2.08 16.55 -7.00
CA CYS A 71 -1.84 15.37 -6.16
C CYS A 71 -0.69 15.61 -5.17
N SER A 72 0.38 16.28 -5.61
CA SER A 72 1.54 16.56 -4.76
C SER A 72 1.25 17.63 -3.70
N THR A 73 0.44 18.64 -4.01
CA THR A 73 -0.06 19.61 -3.01
C THR A 73 -0.88 18.91 -1.95
N MET A 74 -1.82 18.05 -2.36
CA MET A 74 -2.62 17.25 -1.43
C MET A 74 -1.72 16.36 -0.54
N ALA A 75 -0.80 15.60 -1.14
CA ALA A 75 0.07 14.67 -0.41
C ALA A 75 1.02 15.34 0.59
N ARG A 76 1.31 16.64 0.40
CA ARG A 76 2.21 17.44 1.26
C ARG A 76 1.54 18.02 2.50
N ILE A 77 0.21 17.92 2.63
CA ILE A 77 -0.49 18.34 3.86
C ILE A 77 0.09 17.55 5.04
N SER A 78 0.73 18.25 5.96
CA SER A 78 1.57 17.64 7.00
C SER A 78 0.73 17.01 8.12
N ALA A 79 1.38 16.23 8.99
CA ALA A 79 0.72 15.68 10.17
C ALA A 79 0.37 16.75 11.22
N GLU A 80 1.08 17.87 11.21
CA GLU A 80 0.78 19.05 12.04
C GLU A 80 -0.46 19.79 11.53
N GLU A 81 -0.60 19.93 10.20
CA GLU A 81 -1.76 20.59 9.58
C GLU A 81 -3.02 19.72 9.65
N ALA A 82 -2.87 18.40 9.43
CA ALA A 82 -3.93 17.42 9.46
C ALA A 82 -3.50 16.16 10.23
N PRO A 83 -3.63 16.18 11.57
CA PRO A 83 -3.23 15.07 12.43
C PRO A 83 -4.14 13.85 12.25
N VAL A 84 -3.77 12.75 12.92
CA VAL A 84 -4.54 11.49 12.87
C VAL A 84 -6.01 11.73 13.23
N ASN A 85 -6.91 11.24 12.37
CA ASN A 85 -8.38 11.39 12.45
C ASN A 85 -8.94 12.77 12.11
N ASP A 86 -8.12 13.75 11.73
CA ASP A 86 -8.62 14.98 11.11
C ASP A 86 -9.19 14.65 9.71
N PRO A 87 -10.37 15.17 9.32
CA PRO A 87 -10.91 14.97 7.97
C PRO A 87 -9.95 15.36 6.83
N ARG A 88 -9.06 16.33 7.07
CA ARG A 88 -8.05 16.76 6.09
C ARG A 88 -6.93 15.74 5.91
N GLU A 89 -6.74 14.79 6.84
CA GLU A 89 -5.84 13.63 6.65
C GLU A 89 -6.28 12.82 5.42
N PHE A 90 -7.59 12.79 5.14
CA PHE A 90 -8.13 12.10 3.98
C PHE A 90 -7.75 12.77 2.64
N ILE A 91 -7.60 14.11 2.62
CA ILE A 91 -7.07 14.82 1.44
C ILE A 91 -5.65 14.37 1.17
N ALA A 92 -4.80 14.34 2.20
CA ALA A 92 -3.42 13.88 2.09
C ALA A 92 -3.35 12.43 1.59
N PHE A 93 -4.17 11.55 2.18
CA PHE A 93 -4.30 10.15 1.76
C PHE A 93 -4.70 10.00 0.28
N CYS A 94 -5.69 10.76 -0.19
CA CYS A 94 -6.06 10.82 -1.61
C CYS A 94 -4.90 11.32 -2.48
N GLY A 95 -4.18 12.35 -2.05
CA GLY A 95 -3.00 12.86 -2.74
C GLY A 95 -1.92 11.79 -2.95
N VAL A 96 -1.59 11.02 -1.91
CA VAL A 96 -0.61 9.91 -2.01
C VAL A 96 -1.02 8.87 -3.05
N ARG A 97 -2.30 8.47 -3.05
CA ARG A 97 -2.84 7.55 -4.06
C ARG A 97 -2.79 8.16 -5.46
N GLY A 98 -3.11 9.44 -5.57
CA GLY A 98 -2.99 10.23 -6.80
C GLY A 98 -1.58 10.21 -7.36
N LEU A 99 -0.53 10.37 -6.54
CA LEU A 99 0.86 10.25 -7.00
C LEU A 99 1.16 8.89 -7.63
N GLY A 100 0.66 7.80 -7.03
CA GLY A 100 0.76 6.45 -7.59
C GLY A 100 0.02 6.32 -8.92
N ALA A 101 -1.19 6.86 -9.02
CA ALA A 101 -1.98 6.87 -10.26
C ALA A 101 -1.29 7.66 -11.38
N VAL A 102 -0.79 8.87 -11.10
CA VAL A 102 -0.06 9.67 -12.09
C VAL A 102 1.20 8.95 -12.55
N GLY A 103 2.02 8.43 -11.62
CA GLY A 103 3.24 7.71 -11.98
C GLY A 103 2.99 6.38 -12.70
N ALA A 104 1.81 5.79 -12.55
CA ALA A 104 1.41 4.58 -13.29
C ALA A 104 0.91 4.91 -14.71
N THR A 105 0.21 6.04 -14.87
CA THR A 105 -0.30 6.49 -16.17
C THR A 105 0.78 7.18 -17.02
N LEU A 106 1.68 7.94 -16.39
CA LEU A 106 2.67 8.80 -17.05
C LEU A 106 4.10 8.37 -16.69
N PRO A 107 4.81 7.65 -17.59
CA PRO A 107 6.16 7.12 -17.30
C PRO A 107 7.19 8.18 -16.86
N GLU A 108 7.09 9.42 -17.33
CA GLU A 108 7.98 10.51 -16.95
C GLU A 108 7.81 10.96 -15.48
N TYR A 109 6.66 10.67 -14.87
CA TYR A 109 6.40 10.93 -13.44
C TYR A 109 6.65 9.71 -12.55
N GLN A 110 6.85 8.52 -13.11
CA GLN A 110 7.02 7.27 -12.35
C GLN A 110 8.17 7.37 -11.32
N LYS A 111 9.35 7.84 -11.74
CA LYS A 111 10.51 8.00 -10.84
C LYS A 111 10.22 9.02 -9.73
N LYS A 112 9.55 10.11 -10.07
CA LYS A 112 9.18 11.17 -9.12
C LYS A 112 8.18 10.65 -8.09
N ALA A 113 7.17 9.90 -8.54
CA ALA A 113 6.21 9.23 -7.67
C ALA A 113 6.91 8.27 -6.69
N LEU A 114 7.83 7.43 -7.17
CA LEU A 114 8.59 6.53 -6.31
C LEU A 114 9.40 7.29 -5.24
N LEU A 115 10.08 8.37 -5.58
CA LEU A 115 10.83 9.20 -4.62
C LEU A 115 9.92 9.82 -3.54
N ASP A 116 8.78 10.39 -3.94
CA ASP A 116 7.83 10.99 -3.01
C ASP A 116 7.20 9.92 -2.11
N LEU A 117 6.79 8.77 -2.68
CA LEU A 117 6.22 7.64 -1.93
C LEU A 117 7.21 7.04 -0.93
N ARG A 118 8.50 6.97 -1.28
CA ARG A 118 9.56 6.52 -0.36
C ARG A 118 9.67 7.42 0.88
N THR A 119 9.47 8.73 0.69
CA THR A 119 9.47 9.72 1.78
C THR A 119 8.18 9.61 2.60
N LEU A 120 7.03 9.60 1.93
CA LEU A 120 5.70 9.51 2.55
C LEU A 120 5.47 8.19 3.29
N ALA A 121 6.20 7.12 2.94
CA ALA A 121 6.16 5.86 3.69
C ALA A 121 6.54 6.03 5.17
N LYS A 122 7.27 7.10 5.49
CA LYS A 122 7.75 7.43 6.84
C LYS A 122 6.80 8.35 7.60
N ASP A 123 5.66 8.73 7.02
CA ASP A 123 4.68 9.60 7.67
C ASP A 123 4.19 8.98 8.99
N SER A 124 4.03 9.82 10.02
CA SER A 124 3.63 9.41 11.37
C SER A 124 2.19 8.88 11.40
N ARG A 125 1.34 9.33 10.47
CA ARG A 125 -0.05 8.94 10.33
C ARG A 125 -0.17 7.59 9.64
N TRP A 126 -0.87 6.66 10.28
CA TRP A 126 -0.98 5.29 9.77
C TRP A 126 -1.76 5.21 8.44
N ARG A 127 -2.73 6.09 8.19
CA ARG A 127 -3.47 6.14 6.93
C ARG A 127 -2.59 6.52 5.76
N MET A 128 -1.68 7.49 5.94
CA MET A 128 -0.70 7.86 4.91
C MET A 128 0.17 6.66 4.52
N ARG A 129 0.59 5.86 5.51
CA ARG A 129 1.33 4.61 5.23
C ARG A 129 0.50 3.59 4.46
N GLU A 130 -0.82 3.48 4.71
CA GLU A 130 -1.71 2.68 3.85
C GLU A 130 -1.81 3.27 2.44
N GLY A 131 -1.88 4.60 2.32
CA GLY A 131 -1.94 5.30 1.04
C GLY A 131 -0.74 4.97 0.17
N VAL A 132 0.46 4.90 0.76
CA VAL A 132 1.67 4.46 0.06
C VAL A 132 1.56 3.02 -0.42
N ALA A 133 1.00 2.10 0.38
CA ALA A 133 0.81 0.72 -0.06
C ALA A 133 -0.13 0.65 -1.28
N PHE A 134 -1.26 1.39 -1.27
CA PHE A 134 -2.16 1.48 -2.42
C PHE A 134 -1.50 2.12 -3.65
N ALA A 135 -0.74 3.19 -3.46
CA ALA A 135 -0.02 3.85 -4.55
C ALA A 135 1.03 2.94 -5.20
N LEU A 136 1.75 2.15 -4.39
CA LEU A 136 2.67 1.12 -4.89
C LEU A 136 1.93 0.01 -5.64
N GLN A 137 0.78 -0.45 -5.15
CA GLN A 137 -0.06 -1.42 -5.88
C GLN A 137 -0.42 -0.91 -7.27
N LYS A 138 -0.84 0.35 -7.34
CA LYS A 138 -1.18 1.02 -8.60
C LYS A 138 0.01 1.11 -9.56
N LEU A 139 1.18 1.54 -9.08
CA LEU A 139 2.41 1.58 -9.89
C LEU A 139 2.81 0.20 -10.42
N LEU A 140 2.74 -0.83 -9.58
CA LEU A 140 3.09 -2.21 -9.94
C LEU A 140 2.11 -2.81 -10.95
N SER A 141 0.84 -2.39 -10.93
CA SER A 141 -0.19 -2.88 -11.85
C SER A 141 0.09 -2.56 -13.32
N GLY A 142 0.93 -1.56 -13.59
CA GLY A 142 1.41 -1.23 -14.94
C GLY A 142 2.44 -2.21 -15.51
N GLY A 143 2.97 -3.14 -14.70
CA GLY A 143 3.91 -4.18 -15.15
C GLY A 143 5.32 -3.69 -15.50
N ASP A 144 5.66 -2.42 -15.23
CA ASP A 144 6.98 -1.89 -15.53
C ASP A 144 8.05 -2.46 -14.58
N VAL A 145 8.99 -3.21 -15.14
CA VAL A 145 10.13 -3.82 -14.42
C VAL A 145 10.97 -2.80 -13.64
N LYS A 146 10.98 -1.52 -14.04
CA LYS A 146 11.71 -0.46 -13.33
C LYS A 146 11.15 -0.21 -11.93
N VAL A 147 9.83 -0.31 -11.76
CA VAL A 147 9.18 -0.15 -10.45
C VAL A 147 9.63 -1.27 -9.51
N TRP A 148 9.58 -2.53 -9.99
CA TRP A 148 10.05 -3.68 -9.21
C TRP A 148 11.53 -3.54 -8.82
N ARG A 149 12.38 -3.09 -9.75
CA ARG A 149 13.82 -2.86 -9.48
C ARG A 149 14.04 -1.79 -8.42
N GLU A 150 13.29 -0.69 -8.46
CA GLU A 150 13.38 0.36 -7.45
C GLU A 150 12.98 -0.17 -6.06
N LEU A 151 11.92 -0.99 -5.97
CA LEU A 151 11.53 -1.62 -4.70
C LEU A 151 12.59 -2.60 -4.19
N GLU A 152 13.39 -3.25 -5.05
CA GLU A 152 14.55 -4.04 -4.61
C GLU A 152 15.61 -3.16 -3.92
N GLU A 153 15.85 -1.95 -4.43
CA GLU A 153 16.78 -1.00 -3.80
C GLU A 153 16.27 -0.51 -2.44
N TRP A 154 14.95 -0.32 -2.30
CA TRP A 154 14.34 0.03 -1.02
C TRP A 154 14.51 -1.10 0.00
N ILE A 155 14.28 -2.34 -0.44
CA ILE A 155 14.49 -3.54 0.40
C ILE A 155 15.93 -3.65 0.88
N LYS A 156 16.93 -3.22 0.10
CA LYS A 156 18.33 -3.26 0.50
C LYS A 156 18.69 -2.16 1.51
N SER A 157 18.20 -0.94 1.30
CA SER A 157 18.81 0.25 1.92
C SER A 157 17.93 1.02 2.91
N ASP A 158 16.60 0.85 2.91
CA ASP A 158 15.71 1.65 3.76
C ASP A 158 15.41 1.05 5.14
N GLY A 159 14.82 1.89 6.00
CA GLY A 159 14.30 1.53 7.32
C GLY A 159 12.89 0.92 7.31
N TRP A 160 12.41 0.54 8.50
CA TRP A 160 11.26 -0.36 8.67
C TRP A 160 9.95 0.12 8.07
N LEU A 161 9.65 1.42 8.11
CA LEU A 161 8.40 1.96 7.54
C LEU A 161 8.35 1.89 6.01
N VAL A 162 9.49 2.09 5.34
CA VAL A 162 9.57 1.91 3.87
C VAL A 162 9.40 0.44 3.52
N LEU A 163 10.11 -0.47 4.21
CA LEU A 163 9.94 -1.91 4.00
C LEU A 163 8.50 -2.36 4.24
N ARG A 164 7.82 -1.75 5.22
CA ARG A 164 6.41 -1.99 5.49
C ARG A 164 5.55 -1.59 4.31
N GLY A 165 5.81 -0.41 3.72
CA GLY A 165 5.16 0.04 2.50
C GLY A 165 5.33 -0.96 1.36
N VAL A 166 6.56 -1.46 1.16
CA VAL A 166 6.86 -2.46 0.11
C VAL A 166 6.09 -3.76 0.34
N VAL A 167 6.19 -4.39 1.51
CA VAL A 167 5.55 -5.70 1.75
C VAL A 167 4.02 -5.63 1.75
N ALA A 168 3.46 -4.48 2.15
CA ALA A 168 2.02 -4.24 2.03
C ALA A 168 1.59 -3.97 0.57
N GLY A 169 2.37 -3.18 -0.18
CA GLY A 169 2.10 -2.84 -1.57
C GLY A 169 2.14 -4.04 -2.51
N ILE A 170 3.05 -4.99 -2.29
CA ILE A 170 3.16 -6.19 -3.14
C ILE A 170 2.15 -7.29 -2.76
N ALA A 171 1.49 -7.16 -1.60
CA ALA A 171 0.53 -8.14 -1.08
C ALA A 171 -0.89 -7.87 -1.61
N GLU A 172 -1.01 -7.70 -2.92
CA GLU A 172 -2.26 -7.44 -3.63
C GLU A 172 -2.62 -8.63 -4.55
N PRO A 173 -3.74 -9.34 -4.31
CA PRO A 173 -4.10 -10.54 -5.07
C PRO A 173 -4.11 -10.38 -6.58
N SER A 174 -4.49 -9.22 -7.12
CA SER A 174 -4.51 -9.00 -8.57
C SER A 174 -3.11 -9.02 -9.19
N LEU A 175 -2.10 -8.44 -8.51
CA LEU A 175 -0.69 -8.45 -8.94
C LEU A 175 -0.10 -9.86 -8.93
N LEU A 176 -0.52 -10.68 -7.96
CA LEU A 176 0.07 -11.99 -7.71
C LEU A 176 -0.53 -13.11 -8.58
N LYS A 177 -1.42 -12.78 -9.52
CA LYS A 177 -1.91 -13.72 -10.55
C LYS A 177 -0.80 -14.09 -11.55
N ASP A 178 0.13 -13.18 -11.79
CA ASP A 178 1.34 -13.44 -12.57
C ASP A 178 2.38 -14.18 -11.70
N SER A 179 2.86 -15.31 -12.20
CA SER A 179 3.81 -16.17 -11.50
C SER A 179 5.13 -15.45 -11.20
N SER A 180 5.61 -14.61 -12.11
CA SER A 180 6.87 -13.87 -11.92
C SER A 180 6.76 -12.86 -10.78
N SER A 181 5.62 -12.16 -10.71
CA SER A 181 5.28 -11.22 -9.65
C SER A 181 5.12 -11.93 -8.30
N ALA A 182 4.47 -13.10 -8.27
CA ALA A 182 4.33 -13.91 -7.06
C ALA A 182 5.68 -14.42 -6.54
N GLU A 183 6.56 -14.89 -7.43
CA GLU A 183 7.92 -15.29 -7.08
C GLU A 183 8.75 -14.12 -6.57
N TRP A 184 8.67 -12.96 -7.23
CA TRP A 184 9.35 -11.75 -6.78
C TRP A 184 8.87 -11.35 -5.39
N ALA A 185 7.56 -11.37 -5.14
CA ALA A 185 6.99 -11.01 -3.84
C ALA A 185 7.43 -11.98 -2.73
N LEU A 186 7.55 -13.28 -3.03
CA LEU A 186 8.10 -14.26 -2.10
C LEU A 186 9.58 -13.98 -1.79
N LYS A 187 10.40 -13.68 -2.81
CA LYS A 187 11.82 -13.31 -2.65
C LYS A 187 11.96 -12.01 -1.84
N ALA A 188 11.10 -11.02 -2.06
CA ALA A 188 11.07 -9.78 -1.30
C ALA A 188 10.77 -10.02 0.18
N ASN A 189 9.72 -10.80 0.50
CA ASN A 189 9.40 -11.15 1.89
C ASN A 189 10.56 -11.92 2.55
N ARG A 190 11.20 -12.86 1.85
CA ARG A 190 12.40 -13.56 2.34
C ARG A 190 13.55 -12.59 2.68
N ARG A 191 13.84 -11.63 1.80
CA ARG A 191 14.89 -10.62 2.02
C ARG A 191 14.57 -9.73 3.23
N VAL A 192 13.32 -9.27 3.35
CA VAL A 192 12.86 -8.45 4.48
C VAL A 192 12.94 -9.25 5.79
N ILE A 193 12.49 -10.50 5.82
CA ILE A 193 12.61 -11.35 7.01
C ILE A 193 14.07 -11.55 7.41
N LYS A 194 14.98 -11.81 6.46
CA LYS A 194 16.41 -11.91 6.75
C LYS A 194 16.97 -10.64 7.40
N ARG A 195 16.58 -9.45 6.92
CA ARG A 195 16.97 -8.17 7.53
C ARG A 195 16.40 -8.01 8.95
N THR A 196 15.15 -8.41 9.17
CA THR A 196 14.58 -8.39 10.52
C THR A 196 15.33 -9.32 11.47
N ALA A 197 15.68 -10.53 11.02
CA ALA A 197 16.38 -11.56 11.79
C ALA A 197 17.82 -11.18 12.16
N SER A 198 18.45 -10.28 11.40
CA SER A 198 19.82 -9.80 11.66
C SER A 198 19.88 -8.47 12.41
N SER A 199 18.74 -7.82 12.69
CA SER A 199 18.73 -6.50 13.33
C SER A 199 18.77 -6.60 14.85
N GLU A 200 19.44 -5.66 15.52
CA GLU A 200 19.41 -5.50 16.97
C GLU A 200 18.30 -4.55 17.43
N ASP A 201 17.90 -3.59 16.59
CA ASP A 201 16.82 -2.63 16.89
C ASP A 201 15.46 -3.15 16.43
N ARG A 202 14.83 -3.94 17.31
CA ARG A 202 13.48 -4.52 17.12
C ARG A 202 12.44 -4.04 18.11
N LYS A 203 12.80 -3.08 18.96
CA LYS A 203 11.89 -2.55 20.00
C LYS A 203 11.15 -1.30 19.53
N SER A 204 11.60 -0.68 18.44
CA SER A 204 10.99 0.50 17.84
C SER A 204 9.55 0.27 17.33
N GLU A 205 8.74 1.32 17.35
CA GLU A 205 7.36 1.26 16.85
C GLU A 205 7.29 1.01 15.34
N GLU A 206 8.31 1.47 14.61
CA GLU A 206 8.50 1.25 13.19
C GLU A 206 8.73 -0.23 12.90
N PHE A 207 9.56 -0.92 13.69
CA PHE A 207 9.73 -2.37 13.58
C PHE A 207 8.43 -3.11 13.87
N ARG A 208 7.70 -2.74 14.94
CA ARG A 208 6.39 -3.34 15.27
C ARG A 208 5.39 -3.15 14.13
N THR A 209 5.44 -2.00 13.46
CA THR A 209 4.60 -1.69 12.29
C THR A 209 4.94 -2.58 11.09
N LEU A 210 6.23 -2.78 10.79
CA LEU A 210 6.68 -3.74 9.77
C LEU A 210 6.29 -5.18 10.11
N ARG A 211 6.56 -5.62 11.34
CA ARG A 211 6.24 -6.96 11.83
C ARG A 211 4.76 -7.29 11.65
N LYS A 212 3.87 -6.35 12.00
CA LYS A 212 2.42 -6.49 11.78
C LYS A 212 2.07 -6.63 10.28
N ALA A 213 2.72 -5.85 9.41
CA ALA A 213 2.52 -5.97 7.97
C ALA A 213 2.96 -7.36 7.44
N LEU A 214 4.12 -7.85 7.88
CA LEU A 214 4.61 -9.20 7.57
C LEU A 214 3.68 -10.30 8.08
N GLY A 215 3.06 -10.10 9.25
CA GLY A 215 2.02 -10.96 9.84
C GLY A 215 0.72 -11.04 9.02
N TYR A 216 0.62 -10.29 7.91
CA TYR A 216 -0.51 -10.32 6.99
C TYR A 216 -0.08 -10.57 5.53
N SER A 217 0.96 -9.89 5.05
CA SER A 217 1.39 -9.89 3.65
C SER A 217 1.78 -11.28 3.15
N ILE A 218 2.49 -12.05 3.98
CA ILE A 218 3.02 -13.38 3.61
C ILE A 218 1.87 -14.32 3.26
N SER A 219 0.73 -14.27 3.98
CA SER A 219 -0.43 -15.11 3.69
C SER A 219 -1.04 -14.83 2.31
N VAL A 220 -0.93 -13.59 1.82
CA VAL A 220 -1.38 -13.22 0.47
C VAL A 220 -0.48 -13.86 -0.57
N VAL A 221 0.84 -13.74 -0.39
CA VAL A 221 1.85 -14.32 -1.28
C VAL A 221 1.78 -15.84 -1.26
N VAL A 222 1.68 -16.48 -0.10
CA VAL A 222 1.53 -17.94 0.02
C VAL A 222 0.28 -18.44 -0.69
N ARG A 223 -0.84 -17.70 -0.61
CA ARG A 223 -2.06 -18.08 -1.34
C ARG A 223 -1.85 -18.07 -2.86
N ALA A 224 -1.03 -17.17 -3.37
CA ALA A 224 -0.73 -17.07 -4.80
C ALA A 224 0.28 -18.12 -5.29
N ILE A 225 1.27 -18.49 -4.46
CA ILE A 225 2.28 -19.51 -4.80
C ILE A 225 2.41 -20.59 -3.70
N PRO A 226 1.39 -21.46 -3.50
CA PRO A 226 1.29 -22.31 -2.31
C PRO A 226 2.49 -23.21 -2.07
N SER A 227 2.98 -23.90 -3.10
CA SER A 227 4.10 -24.85 -2.94
C SER A 227 5.37 -24.17 -2.40
N ALA A 228 5.79 -23.05 -3.00
CA ALA A 228 6.97 -22.31 -2.54
C ALA A 228 6.70 -21.50 -1.26
N GLY A 229 5.47 -21.00 -1.10
CA GLY A 229 5.04 -20.22 0.05
C GLY A 229 4.97 -21.05 1.34
N PHE A 230 4.43 -22.27 1.30
CA PHE A 230 4.40 -23.15 2.47
C PHE A 230 5.79 -23.65 2.85
N ARG A 231 6.67 -23.97 1.87
CA ARG A 231 8.09 -24.23 2.16
C ARG A 231 8.74 -23.05 2.88
N PHE A 232 8.47 -21.83 2.43
CA PHE A 232 8.97 -20.64 3.12
C PHE A 232 8.45 -20.53 4.56
N LEU A 233 7.15 -20.73 4.79
CA LEU A 233 6.59 -20.71 6.15
C LEU A 233 7.16 -21.81 7.05
N GLU A 234 7.45 -22.99 6.49
CA GLU A 234 8.11 -24.09 7.21
C GLU A 234 9.54 -23.73 7.62
N GLU A 235 10.34 -23.16 6.71
CA GLU A 235 11.67 -22.64 7.03
C GLU A 235 11.62 -21.60 8.16
N LEU A 236 10.63 -20.69 8.12
CA LEU A 236 10.44 -19.70 9.18
C LEU A 236 9.99 -20.33 10.50
N ALA A 237 9.16 -21.37 10.47
CA ALA A 237 8.67 -22.06 11.66
C ALA A 237 9.80 -22.75 12.45
N GLN A 238 10.88 -23.16 11.78
CA GLN A 238 12.07 -23.73 12.41
C GLN A 238 12.94 -22.71 13.15
N SER A 239 12.69 -21.41 12.96
CA SER A 239 13.45 -20.36 13.65
C SER A 239 13.16 -20.33 15.15
N ASN A 240 14.19 -20.13 15.97
CA ASN A 240 14.04 -19.85 17.41
C ASN A 240 13.69 -18.39 17.71
N ASP A 241 13.61 -17.56 16.68
CA ASP A 241 13.29 -16.14 16.80
C ASP A 241 11.80 -15.91 17.11
N THR A 242 11.53 -15.29 18.25
CA THR A 242 10.15 -15.06 18.73
C THR A 242 9.32 -14.16 17.81
N ASP A 243 9.94 -13.21 17.10
CA ASP A 243 9.25 -12.34 16.16
C ASP A 243 8.90 -13.09 14.88
N ILE A 244 9.80 -13.94 14.39
CA ILE A 244 9.54 -14.78 13.22
C ILE A 244 8.44 -15.80 13.52
N LYS A 245 8.49 -16.48 14.67
CA LYS A 245 7.41 -17.40 15.08
C LYS A 245 6.06 -16.67 15.17
N TRP A 246 6.04 -15.45 15.71
CA TRP A 246 4.82 -14.64 15.74
C TRP A 246 4.31 -14.30 14.33
N ILE A 247 5.20 -13.89 13.41
CA ILE A 247 4.84 -13.61 12.01
C ILE A 247 4.20 -14.85 11.35
N VAL A 248 4.79 -16.04 11.55
CA VAL A 248 4.23 -17.30 11.03
C VAL A 248 2.84 -17.55 11.59
N ARG A 249 2.68 -17.50 12.93
CA ARG A 249 1.37 -17.70 13.60
C ARG A 249 0.30 -16.76 13.08
N GLU A 250 0.61 -15.47 12.91
CA GLU A 250 -0.36 -14.48 12.43
C GLU A 250 -0.83 -14.74 11.00
N ASN A 251 0.06 -15.22 10.13
CA ASN A 251 -0.29 -15.59 8.76
C ASN A 251 -1.15 -16.86 8.72
N LEU A 252 -0.84 -17.86 9.55
CA LEU A 252 -1.62 -19.11 9.66
C LEU A 252 -3.05 -18.88 10.17
N LYS A 253 -3.31 -17.77 10.89
CA LYS A 253 -4.66 -17.39 11.32
C LYS A 253 -5.54 -16.86 10.18
N LYS A 254 -4.98 -16.46 9.04
CA LYS A 254 -5.75 -15.81 7.97
C LYS A 254 -6.64 -16.82 7.24
N ASN A 255 -7.93 -16.48 7.08
CA ASN A 255 -8.93 -17.35 6.44
C ASN A 255 -8.51 -17.82 5.04
N ARG A 256 -7.78 -16.99 4.28
CA ARG A 256 -7.27 -17.36 2.96
C ARG A 256 -6.36 -18.60 2.97
N LEU A 257 -5.64 -18.85 4.07
CA LEU A 257 -4.87 -20.07 4.26
C LEU A 257 -5.69 -21.14 4.98
N LYS A 258 -6.31 -20.81 6.12
CA LYS A 258 -7.08 -21.77 6.93
C LYS A 258 -8.15 -22.52 6.13
N ALA A 259 -8.91 -21.80 5.30
CA ALA A 259 -10.03 -22.38 4.56
C ALA A 259 -9.57 -23.20 3.34
N ASN A 260 -8.40 -22.89 2.78
CA ASN A 260 -7.96 -23.47 1.51
C ASN A 260 -6.86 -24.53 1.65
N PHE A 261 -6.09 -24.49 2.73
CA PHE A 261 -4.93 -25.36 2.99
C PHE A 261 -4.93 -25.84 4.45
N PRO A 262 -6.02 -26.48 4.92
CA PRO A 262 -6.18 -26.81 6.34
C PRO A 262 -5.11 -27.80 6.86
N LYS A 263 -4.60 -28.70 5.99
CA LYS A 263 -3.60 -29.70 6.37
C LYS A 263 -2.23 -29.06 6.60
N GLU A 264 -1.80 -28.23 5.66
CA GLU A 264 -0.55 -27.49 5.71
C GLU A 264 -0.54 -26.50 6.89
N VAL A 265 -1.67 -25.83 7.12
CA VAL A 265 -1.83 -24.94 8.28
C VAL A 265 -1.75 -25.73 9.59
N ALA A 266 -2.46 -26.85 9.72
CA ALA A 266 -2.42 -27.66 10.95
C ALA A 266 -1.03 -28.21 11.24
N PHE A 267 -0.27 -28.61 10.20
CA PHE A 267 1.11 -29.04 10.34
C PHE A 267 2.00 -27.91 10.89
N LEU A 268 1.96 -26.73 10.26
CA LEU A 268 2.80 -25.61 10.66
C LEU A 268 2.42 -25.03 12.03
N VAL A 269 1.14 -25.04 12.41
CA VAL A 269 0.69 -24.61 13.74
C VAL A 269 1.42 -25.40 14.83
N LYS A 270 1.52 -26.73 14.70
CA LYS A 270 2.23 -27.59 15.66
C LYS A 270 3.73 -27.28 15.77
N MET A 271 4.36 -26.78 14.70
CA MET A 271 5.79 -26.42 14.71
C MET A 271 6.07 -25.11 15.45
N VAL A 272 5.09 -24.20 15.47
CA VAL A 272 5.25 -22.88 16.07
C VAL A 272 4.49 -22.72 17.38
N GLU A 273 3.79 -23.73 17.89
CA GLU A 273 3.34 -23.77 19.29
C GLU A 273 4.55 -23.64 20.23
#